data_AF-A0A920RE76-F1
#
_entry.id   AF-A0A920RE76-F1
#
_cell.length_a   1.000
_cell.length_b   1.000
_cell.length_c   1.000
_cell.angle_alpha   90.00
_cell.angle_beta   90.00
_cell.angle_gamma   90.00
#
_symmetry.space_group_name_H-M   'P 1'
#
loop_
_entity.id
_entity.type
_entity.pdbx_description
1 polymer ?
#
loop_
_entity_poly.entity_id
_entity_poly.type
_entity_poly.pdbx_seq_one_letter_code
_entity_poly.pdbx_strand_id
1 'polypeptide(L)'
;MSHEEALETAMVYSLTGHTRMDDCFLQRPFRAPHHSATAVALIGGGNHPQPGEISLAHNGVLFLDELTEFPRSVLEQLREPLESGGIVIARGGHALRFPCRFQLVAAMNPCPCGYYGDRTRECYCTPAQLQRFPRTTIRAVARSHRSSGDGLPRDRS
;
A
#
# COMPACT_ATOMS: atom_id res chain seq x y z
N MET A 1 7.13 5.40 -16.71
CA MET A 1 7.58 6.12 -15.50
C MET A 1 8.51 7.23 -15.96
N SER A 2 8.51 8.42 -15.34
CA SER A 2 9.52 9.44 -15.68
C SER A 2 10.88 9.07 -15.07
N HIS A 3 11.97 9.69 -15.54
CA HIS A 3 13.30 9.46 -14.98
C HIS A 3 13.40 9.92 -13.51
N GLU A 4 12.75 11.03 -13.17
CA GLU A 4 12.64 11.53 -11.80
C GLU A 4 11.90 10.55 -10.88
N GLU A 5 10.75 10.02 -11.33
CA GLU A 5 10.00 8.98 -10.60
C GLU A 5 10.86 7.73 -10.37
N ALA A 6 11.70 7.37 -11.35
CA ALA A 6 12.61 6.23 -11.26
C ALA A 6 13.71 6.43 -10.20
N LEU A 7 14.30 7.63 -10.16
CA LEU A 7 15.31 8.00 -9.16
C LEU A 7 14.72 8.00 -7.74
N GLU A 8 13.53 8.58 -7.55
CA GLU A 8 12.84 8.56 -6.25
C GLU A 8 12.57 7.13 -5.77
N THR A 9 12.05 6.29 -6.65
CA THR A 9 11.84 4.87 -6.34
C THR A 9 13.16 4.19 -6.00
N ALA A 10 14.24 4.46 -6.75
CA ALA A 10 15.55 3.88 -6.47
C ALA A 10 16.13 4.28 -5.10
N MET A 11 15.91 5.53 -4.69
CA MET A 11 16.30 5.98 -3.35
C MET A 11 15.60 5.17 -2.26
N VAL A 12 14.30 4.91 -2.39
CA VAL A 12 13.57 4.07 -1.40
C VAL A 12 14.16 2.65 -1.35
N TYR A 13 14.43 2.03 -2.50
CA TYR A 13 14.96 0.67 -2.56
C TYR A 13 16.39 0.55 -2.04
N SER A 14 17.21 1.59 -2.24
CA SER A 14 18.60 1.63 -1.75
C SER A 14 18.71 1.41 -0.23
N LEU A 15 17.68 1.82 0.52
CA LEU A 15 17.63 1.64 1.98
C LEU A 15 17.42 0.18 2.41
N THR A 16 16.84 -0.64 1.54
CA THR A 16 16.57 -2.06 1.83
C THR A 16 17.75 -2.99 1.53
N GLY A 17 18.86 -2.45 1.02
CA GLY A 17 20.02 -3.24 0.57
C GLY A 17 19.77 -4.09 -0.68
N HIS A 18 18.62 -3.95 -1.34
CA HIS A 18 18.27 -4.69 -2.56
C HIS A 18 18.58 -3.85 -3.80
N THR A 19 19.77 -4.03 -4.38
CA THR A 19 20.19 -3.38 -5.64
C THR A 19 19.62 -4.12 -6.86
N ARG A 20 18.29 -4.35 -6.92
CA ARG A 20 17.62 -5.00 -8.07
C ARG A 20 17.13 -3.99 -9.12
N MET A 21 17.84 -2.89 -9.32
CA MET A 21 17.35 -1.81 -10.21
C MET A 21 18.03 -1.70 -11.57
N ASP A 22 19.14 -2.40 -11.82
CA ASP A 22 19.85 -2.24 -13.09
C ASP A 22 18.99 -2.69 -14.30
N ASP A 23 18.23 -3.79 -14.16
CA ASP A 23 17.36 -4.31 -15.23
C ASP A 23 15.94 -3.74 -15.22
N CYS A 24 15.53 -3.07 -14.13
CA CYS A 24 14.15 -2.67 -13.87
C CYS A 24 13.99 -1.18 -13.56
N PHE A 25 15.01 -0.35 -13.79
CA PHE A 25 15.04 1.05 -13.36
C PHE A 25 13.83 1.86 -13.79
N LEU A 26 13.32 1.66 -15.02
CA LEU A 26 12.15 2.38 -15.56
C LEU A 26 10.81 1.63 -15.38
N GLN A 27 10.82 0.46 -14.75
CA GLN A 27 9.61 -0.31 -14.48
C GLN A 27 8.93 0.18 -13.19
N ARG A 28 7.61 0.37 -13.26
CA ARG A 28 6.82 0.71 -12.07
C ARG A 28 6.83 -0.47 -11.09
N PRO A 29 7.14 -0.26 -9.80
CA PRO A 29 7.04 -1.32 -8.81
C PRO A 29 5.64 -1.92 -8.73
N PHE A 30 5.59 -3.23 -8.49
CA PHE A 30 4.34 -3.93 -8.19
C PHE A 30 4.53 -4.70 -6.89
N ARG A 31 3.70 -4.40 -5.89
CA ARG A 31 3.73 -5.04 -4.57
C ARG A 31 2.40 -5.71 -4.30
N ALA A 32 2.45 -6.98 -3.90
CA ALA A 32 1.26 -7.79 -3.60
C ALA A 32 1.49 -8.56 -2.28
N PRO A 33 1.49 -7.86 -1.13
CA PRO A 33 1.68 -8.51 0.15
C PRO A 33 0.54 -9.48 0.45
N HIS A 34 0.88 -10.62 1.07
CA HIS A 34 -0.11 -11.57 1.56
C HIS A 34 -0.89 -10.97 2.74
N HIS A 35 -2.17 -11.31 2.93
CA HIS A 35 -3.00 -10.80 4.03
C HIS A 35 -2.45 -11.16 5.42
N SER A 36 -1.59 -12.19 5.51
CA SER A 36 -0.88 -12.57 6.73
C SER A 36 0.38 -11.74 7.02
N ALA A 37 0.69 -10.74 6.18
CA ALA A 37 1.85 -9.87 6.38
C ALA A 37 1.70 -9.07 7.68
N THR A 38 2.81 -8.94 8.42
CA THR A 38 2.80 -8.19 9.67
C THR A 38 2.67 -6.69 9.39
N ALA A 39 2.17 -5.94 10.38
CA ALA A 39 2.14 -4.48 10.29
C ALA A 39 3.53 -3.89 10.01
N VAL A 40 4.59 -4.46 10.59
CA VAL A 40 5.98 -4.02 10.33
C VAL A 40 6.40 -4.28 8.87
N ALA A 41 5.99 -5.40 8.26
CA ALA A 41 6.30 -5.67 6.86
C ALA A 41 5.56 -4.71 5.91
N LEU A 42 4.30 -4.37 6.22
CA LEU A 42 3.48 -3.50 5.38
C LEU A 42 3.87 -2.03 5.48
N ILE A 43 3.92 -1.51 6.71
CA ILE A 43 4.20 -0.10 6.98
C ILE A 43 5.70 0.18 6.91
N GLY A 44 6.51 -0.74 7.44
CA GLY A 44 7.92 -0.52 7.74
C GLY A 44 8.15 -0.37 9.24
N GLY A 45 9.41 -0.29 9.64
CA GLY A 45 9.80 -0.22 11.05
C GLY A 45 11.15 -0.87 11.33
N GLY A 46 11.33 -1.35 12.57
CA GLY A 46 12.61 -1.86 13.07
C GLY A 46 13.29 -0.88 14.04
N ASN A 47 14.45 -1.27 14.58
CA ASN A 47 15.26 -0.40 15.43
C ASN A 47 15.75 0.83 14.66
N HIS A 48 16.11 0.63 13.39
CA HIS A 48 16.29 1.69 12.41
C HIS A 48 15.03 1.73 11.52
N PRO A 49 14.38 2.89 11.32
CA PRO A 49 13.19 2.96 10.48
C PRO A 49 13.51 2.52 9.04
N GLN A 50 12.92 1.41 8.61
CA GLN A 50 13.04 0.87 7.25
C GLN A 50 11.70 0.98 6.50
N PRO A 51 11.72 1.16 5.17
CA PRO A 51 10.50 1.18 4.37
C PRO A 51 9.82 -0.20 4.34
N GLY A 52 8.48 -0.22 4.44
CA GLY A 52 7.66 -1.42 4.21
C GLY A 52 7.12 -1.53 2.79
N GLU A 53 6.28 -2.53 2.54
CA GLU A 53 5.65 -2.81 1.23
C GLU A 53 4.93 -1.58 0.63
N ILE A 54 4.30 -0.76 1.47
CA ILE A 54 3.61 0.48 1.06
C ILE A 54 4.60 1.48 0.44
N SER A 55 5.76 1.65 1.08
CA SER A 55 6.81 2.55 0.58
C SER A 55 7.51 1.96 -0.65
N LEU A 56 7.70 0.64 -0.67
CA LEU A 56 8.29 -0.05 -1.82
C LEU A 56 7.39 -0.08 -3.06
N ALA A 57 6.09 0.21 -2.90
CA ALA A 57 5.16 0.42 -4.00
C ALA A 57 5.25 1.84 -4.62
N HIS A 58 6.16 2.70 -4.15
CA HIS A 58 6.28 4.08 -4.63
C HIS A 58 6.45 4.19 -6.16
N ASN A 59 5.68 5.11 -6.76
CA ASN A 59 5.46 5.31 -8.19
C ASN A 59 4.93 4.06 -8.93
N GLY A 60 4.33 3.14 -8.19
CA GLY A 60 3.87 1.84 -8.67
C GLY A 60 2.47 1.47 -8.23
N VAL A 61 2.25 0.17 -8.06
CA VAL A 61 0.96 -0.44 -7.69
C VAL A 61 1.13 -1.23 -6.41
N LEU A 62 0.22 -1.00 -5.46
CA LEU A 62 0.01 -1.86 -4.30
C LEU A 62 -1.27 -2.66 -4.55
N PHE A 63 -1.15 -3.98 -4.64
CA PHE A 63 -2.26 -4.91 -4.82
C PHE A 63 -2.55 -5.63 -3.51
N LEU A 64 -3.78 -5.53 -3.01
CA LEU A 64 -4.22 -6.24 -1.82
C LEU A 64 -5.30 -7.24 -2.23
N ASP A 65 -4.95 -8.51 -2.28
CA ASP A 65 -5.96 -9.56 -2.46
C ASP A 65 -6.67 -9.81 -1.14
N GLU A 66 -7.96 -10.17 -1.19
CA GLU A 66 -8.74 -10.51 -0.01
C GLU A 66 -8.66 -9.43 1.10
N LEU A 67 -8.92 -8.16 0.76
CA LEU A 67 -8.80 -7.00 1.65
C LEU A 67 -9.53 -7.20 3.01
N THR A 68 -10.60 -8.00 3.03
CA THR A 68 -11.34 -8.34 4.25
C THR A 68 -10.55 -9.17 5.26
N GLU A 69 -9.53 -9.89 4.79
CA GLU A 69 -8.63 -10.70 5.62
C GLU A 69 -7.51 -9.88 6.24
N PHE A 70 -7.25 -8.66 5.74
CA PHE A 70 -6.26 -7.79 6.35
C PHE A 70 -6.75 -7.26 7.70
N PRO A 71 -5.88 -7.18 8.73
CA PRO A 71 -6.24 -6.59 10.01
C PRO A 71 -6.73 -5.15 9.83
N ARG A 72 -7.82 -4.78 10.51
CA ARG A 72 -8.37 -3.41 10.43
C ARG A 72 -7.34 -2.33 10.74
N SER A 73 -6.47 -2.56 11.73
CA SER A 73 -5.39 -1.64 12.10
C SER A 73 -4.38 -1.38 10.99
N VAL A 74 -4.21 -2.32 10.06
CA VAL A 74 -3.36 -2.15 8.87
C VAL A 74 -4.10 -1.34 7.81
N LEU A 75 -5.38 -1.61 7.59
CA LEU A 75 -6.20 -0.87 6.62
C LEU A 75 -6.34 0.61 6.99
N GLU A 76 -6.53 0.93 8.27
CA GLU A 76 -6.58 2.33 8.73
C GLU A 76 -5.24 3.05 8.48
N GLN A 77 -4.11 2.34 8.52
CA GLN A 77 -2.79 2.92 8.24
C GLN A 77 -2.55 3.21 6.76
N LEU A 78 -3.36 2.69 5.84
CA LEU A 78 -3.29 3.05 4.41
C LEU A 78 -3.88 4.42 4.12
N ARG A 79 -4.67 5.00 5.02
CA ARG A 79 -5.36 6.28 4.81
C ARG A 79 -4.37 7.42 4.56
N GLU A 80 -3.39 7.59 5.45
CA GLU A 80 -2.38 8.64 5.33
C GLU A 80 -1.52 8.51 4.05
N PRO A 81 -0.99 7.32 3.69
CA PRO A 81 -0.33 7.10 2.39
C PRO A 81 -1.18 7.47 1.17
N LEU A 82 -2.47 7.11 1.18
CA LEU A 82 -3.39 7.41 0.08
C LEU A 82 -3.73 8.90 0.00
N GLU A 83 -3.78 9.60 1.12
CA GLU A 83 -4.11 11.03 1.18
C GLU A 83 -2.87 11.91 0.89
N SER A 84 -1.72 11.60 1.48
CA SER A 84 -0.53 12.47 1.46
C SER A 84 0.58 12.00 0.52
N GLY A 85 0.54 10.75 0.05
CA GLY A 85 1.61 10.16 -0.76
C GLY A 85 2.91 9.91 0.00
N GLY A 86 2.90 9.95 1.34
CA GLY A 86 4.04 9.66 2.20
C GLY A 86 3.61 9.00 3.51
N ILE A 87 4.56 8.42 4.24
CA ILE A 87 4.34 7.85 5.57
C ILE A 87 5.50 8.19 6.50
N VAL A 88 5.19 8.53 7.74
CA VAL A 88 6.19 8.82 8.78
C VAL A 88 6.34 7.60 9.70
N ILE A 89 7.57 7.12 9.85
CA ILE A 89 7.89 6.00 10.73
C ILE A 89 8.79 6.51 11.86
N ALA A 90 8.27 6.47 13.10
CA ALA A 90 8.98 6.90 14.30
C ALA A 90 9.30 5.70 15.23
N ARG A 91 10.59 5.41 15.41
CA ARG A 91 11.12 4.31 16.23
C ARG A 91 12.50 4.66 16.78
N GLY A 92 12.79 4.23 18.01
CA GLY A 92 14.13 4.34 18.60
C GLY A 92 14.69 5.76 18.71
N GLY A 93 13.83 6.79 18.85
CA GLY A 93 14.24 8.19 18.88
C GLY A 93 14.47 8.84 17.51
N HIS A 94 14.30 8.08 16.41
CA HIS A 94 14.39 8.57 15.04
C HIS A 94 13.01 8.60 14.39
N ALA A 95 12.78 9.59 13.52
CA ALA A 95 11.59 9.68 12.69
C ALA A 95 12.01 9.96 11.24
N LEU A 96 11.59 9.11 10.31
CA LEU A 96 11.85 9.27 8.88
C LEU A 96 10.53 9.28 8.11
N ARG A 97 10.47 10.10 7.05
CA ARG A 97 9.36 10.12 6.10
C ARG A 97 9.77 9.37 4.84
N PHE A 98 8.98 8.37 4.44
CA PHE A 98 9.16 7.66 3.19
C PHE A 98 8.11 8.09 2.17
N PRO A 99 8.50 8.39 0.91
CA PRO A 99 7.52 8.62 -0.14
C PRO A 99 6.86 7.30 -0.52
N CYS A 100 5.54 7.32 -0.68
CA CYS A 100 4.73 6.15 -0.98
C CYS A 100 3.54 6.52 -1.86
N ARG A 101 3.80 7.28 -2.93
CA ARG A 101 2.82 7.52 -3.99
C ARG A 101 2.54 6.25 -4.80
N PHE A 102 1.40 5.58 -4.63
CA PHE A 102 1.06 4.37 -5.39
C PHE A 102 -0.40 4.38 -5.84
N GLN A 103 -0.71 3.49 -6.78
CA GLN A 103 -2.07 3.11 -7.11
C GLN A 103 -2.46 1.89 -6.29
N LEU A 104 -3.47 2.01 -5.43
CA LEU A 104 -4.04 0.88 -4.71
C LEU A 104 -5.04 0.17 -5.61
N VAL A 105 -4.88 -1.14 -5.70
CA VAL A 105 -5.86 -2.05 -6.30
C VAL A 105 -6.18 -3.10 -5.25
N ALA A 106 -7.45 -3.24 -4.85
CA ALA A 106 -7.83 -4.18 -3.81
C ALA A 106 -8.94 -5.10 -4.28
N ALA A 107 -8.85 -6.37 -3.92
CA ALA A 107 -9.88 -7.39 -4.11
C ALA A 107 -10.59 -7.71 -2.79
N MET A 108 -11.88 -8.02 -2.84
CA MET A 108 -12.79 -8.30 -1.73
C MET A 108 -13.82 -9.31 -2.20
N ASN A 109 -14.03 -10.36 -1.41
CA ASN A 109 -15.08 -11.32 -1.70
C ASN A 109 -16.47 -10.65 -1.57
N PRO A 110 -17.45 -10.99 -2.41
CA PRO A 110 -18.78 -10.37 -2.37
C PRO A 110 -19.62 -10.81 -1.15
N CYS A 111 -19.20 -11.88 -0.47
CA CYS A 111 -19.76 -12.42 0.77
C CYS A 111 -18.75 -13.38 1.43
N PRO A 112 -18.99 -13.89 2.65
CA PRO A 112 -18.11 -14.86 3.31
C PRO A 112 -17.82 -16.13 2.50
N CYS A 113 -18.76 -16.62 1.69
CA CYS A 113 -18.54 -17.80 0.85
C CYS A 113 -18.01 -17.49 -0.56
N GLY A 114 -17.86 -16.21 -0.93
CA GLY A 114 -17.34 -15.79 -2.23
C GLY A 114 -18.32 -15.84 -3.41
N TYR A 115 -19.49 -16.46 -3.30
CA TYR A 115 -20.38 -16.73 -4.45
C TYR A 115 -21.63 -15.85 -4.54
N TYR A 116 -21.73 -14.79 -3.74
CA TYR A 116 -22.90 -13.90 -3.80
C TYR A 116 -22.96 -13.18 -5.15
N GLY A 117 -23.98 -13.51 -5.96
CA GLY A 117 -24.16 -12.97 -7.31
C GLY A 117 -23.43 -13.73 -8.42
N ASP A 118 -22.78 -14.85 -8.11
CA ASP A 118 -22.15 -15.73 -9.09
C ASP A 118 -23.22 -16.44 -9.96
N ARG A 119 -22.98 -16.56 -11.27
CA ARG A 119 -23.92 -17.20 -12.22
C ARG A 119 -23.80 -18.71 -12.27
N THR A 120 -22.72 -19.26 -11.71
CA THR A 120 -22.30 -20.66 -11.82
C THR A 120 -22.33 -21.38 -10.48
N ARG A 121 -22.07 -20.67 -9.37
CA ARG A 121 -22.00 -21.24 -8.02
C ARG A 121 -23.06 -20.64 -7.11
N GLU A 122 -23.72 -21.48 -6.31
CA GLU A 122 -24.74 -21.03 -5.37
C GLU A 122 -24.13 -20.46 -4.08
N CYS A 123 -24.65 -19.32 -3.64
CA CYS A 123 -24.28 -18.70 -2.38
C CYS A 123 -25.08 -19.32 -1.22
N TYR A 124 -24.40 -19.94 -0.26
CA TYR A 124 -25.03 -20.51 0.94
C TYR A 124 -25.01 -19.57 2.16
N CYS A 125 -24.64 -18.29 2.00
CA CYS A 125 -24.67 -17.33 3.11
C CYS A 125 -26.10 -16.97 3.50
N THR A 126 -26.37 -16.95 4.81
CA THR A 126 -27.63 -16.45 5.37
C THR A 126 -27.82 -14.95 5.15
N PRO A 127 -29.07 -14.44 5.13
CA PRO A 127 -29.32 -13.00 5.06
C PRO A 127 -28.61 -12.20 6.15
N ALA A 128 -28.54 -12.73 7.38
CA ALA A 128 -27.83 -12.10 8.49
C ALA A 128 -26.31 -12.01 8.25
N GLN A 129 -25.69 -13.04 7.67
CA GLN A 129 -24.28 -13.00 7.27
C GLN A 129 -24.04 -11.96 6.16
N LEU A 130 -24.92 -11.88 5.18
CA LEU A 130 -24.81 -10.90 4.09
C LEU A 130 -25.01 -9.45 4.55
N GLN A 131 -25.85 -9.21 5.56
CA GLN A 131 -26.06 -7.88 6.14
C GLN A 131 -24.88 -7.42 7.01
N ARG A 132 -24.22 -8.36 7.71
CA ARG A 132 -23.07 -8.06 8.57
C ARG A 132 -21.76 -7.96 7.79
N PHE A 133 -21.68 -8.60 6.62
CA PHE A 133 -20.48 -8.56 5.79
C PHE A 133 -20.38 -7.20 5.09
N PRO A 134 -19.24 -6.50 5.17
CA PRO A 134 -19.07 -5.22 4.48
C PRO A 134 -19.18 -5.45 2.97
N ARG A 135 -20.31 -5.02 2.40
CA ARG A 135 -20.54 -5.06 0.95
C ARG A 135 -19.74 -3.95 0.28
N THR A 136 -18.51 -4.25 -0.09
CA THR A 136 -17.74 -3.40 -0.99
C THR A 136 -17.28 -4.25 -2.16
N THR A 137 -18.09 -4.27 -3.21
CA THR A 137 -17.74 -4.87 -4.50
C THR A 137 -16.41 -4.28 -4.97
N ILE A 138 -15.49 -5.12 -5.43
CA ILE A 138 -14.18 -4.70 -5.94
C ILE A 138 -14.33 -3.70 -7.09
N ARG A 139 -13.94 -2.45 -6.83
CA ARG A 139 -13.23 -1.56 -7.78
C ARG A 139 -12.74 -0.27 -7.12
N ALA A 140 -12.10 -0.37 -5.94
CA ALA A 140 -11.43 0.80 -5.38
C ALA A 140 -10.05 0.94 -6.04
N VAL A 141 -9.98 1.77 -7.08
CA VAL A 141 -8.72 2.27 -7.60
C VAL A 141 -8.48 3.63 -6.95
N ALA A 142 -7.70 3.63 -5.87
CA ALA A 142 -7.26 4.88 -5.26
C ALA A 142 -5.87 5.23 -5.83
N ARG A 143 -5.67 6.49 -6.18
CA ARG A 143 -4.34 7.02 -6.47
C ARG A 143 -3.97 7.98 -5.35
N SER A 144 -2.77 7.81 -4.80
CA SER A 144 -2.23 8.80 -3.89
C SER A 144 -2.27 10.19 -4.52
N HIS A 145 -2.74 11.21 -3.79
CA HIS A 145 -2.68 12.58 -4.30
C HIS A 145 -1.22 12.99 -4.54
N ARG A 146 -0.93 13.62 -5.69
CA ARG A 146 0.28 14.43 -5.82
C ARG A 146 -0.02 15.76 -5.15
N SER A 147 0.46 15.95 -3.93
CA SER A 147 0.53 17.29 -3.35
C SER A 147 1.46 18.12 -4.24
N SER A 148 0.89 19.08 -4.97
CA SER A 148 1.64 20.13 -5.67
C SER A 148 2.34 21.01 -4.61
N GLY A 149 3.50 20.59 -4.10
CA GLY A 149 4.28 21.40 -3.17
C GLY A 149 5.08 20.62 -2.13
N ASP A 150 6.04 19.80 -2.54
CA ASP A 150 7.22 19.57 -1.70
C ASP A 150 8.17 20.76 -1.93
N GLY A 151 7.83 21.89 -1.32
CA GLY A 151 8.82 22.93 -1.07
C GLY A 151 9.79 22.39 -0.04
N LEU A 152 11.04 22.13 -0.44
CA LEU A 152 12.13 21.91 0.51
C LEU A 152 12.07 23.01 1.60
N PRO A 153 12.26 22.67 2.89
CA PRO A 153 12.49 23.70 3.89
C PRO A 153 13.73 24.47 3.46
N ARG A 154 13.56 25.75 3.10
CA ARG A 154 14.69 26.65 2.87
C ARG A 154 15.41 26.78 4.21
N ASP A 155 16.63 26.28 4.23
CA ASP A 155 17.58 26.47 5.31
C ASP A 155 17.68 27.97 5.61
N ARG A 156 17.39 28.36 6.85
CA ARG A 156 17.53 29.75 7.30
C ARG A 156 18.97 29.94 7.71
N SER A 157 19.78 30.42 6.77
CA SER A 157 21.08 31.07 7.04
C SER A 157 20.87 32.49 7.52
#